data_AF-A0A8H6LFY2-F1
#
_entry.id   AF-A0A8H6LFY2-F1
#
_cell.length_a   1.000
_cell.length_b   1.000
_cell.length_c   1.000
_cell.angle_alpha   90.00
_cell.angle_beta   90.00
_cell.angle_gamma   90.00
#
_symmetry.space_group_name_H-M   'P 1'
#
loop_
_entity.id
_entity.type
_entity.pdbx_description
1 polymer ?
#
loop_
_entity_poly.entity_id
_entity_poly.type
_entity_poly.pdbx_seq_one_letter_code
_entity_poly.pdbx_strand_id
1 'polypeptide(L)'
;MALDTQSKVCLDIAVDHRIRLLFKPVSANSTEHSNHVSRIKSRGLSLKRSYHEIGVTAKLAGPEISRNSTKYLPDYQVLYSDALLNLLQASAEPMLFDSRLVEKSPGVFYETLLSSCLSAKCNDASLILRQMSRLQRRGWPDSVAWKNEAAIRDAAVSTLQFAENVLRIPEKSNDAQLVKAIRHCARSCQEHVVTGRSGRRPEYELDLRGTRDEFLKLATKIEALLLDFLLRNEKKALRQEDLLSSMMGKMNLGPAAVSKTPVSPLPAPAEKPRWWRRGRRS
;
A
#
# COMPACT_ATOMS: atom_id res chain seq x y z
N MET A 1 -5.67 -13.06 27.69
CA MET A 1 -6.80 -12.22 27.21
C MET A 1 -6.54 -10.71 27.24
N ALA A 2 -5.67 -10.18 28.12
CA ALA A 2 -5.38 -8.73 28.20
C ALA A 2 -4.47 -8.17 27.07
N LEU A 3 -3.56 -8.98 26.53
CA LEU A 3 -2.66 -8.58 25.43
C LEU A 3 -3.42 -8.24 24.15
N ASP A 4 -4.42 -9.05 23.78
CA ASP A 4 -5.20 -8.86 22.56
C ASP A 4 -6.06 -7.58 22.59
N THR A 5 -6.58 -7.24 23.77
CA THR A 5 -7.31 -5.99 23.99
C THR A 5 -6.40 -4.77 23.94
N GLN A 6 -5.17 -4.88 24.47
CA GLN A 6 -4.19 -3.80 24.43
C GLN A 6 -3.69 -3.54 23.00
N SER A 7 -3.40 -4.60 22.24
CA SER A 7 -3.05 -4.52 20.82
C SER A 7 -4.14 -3.85 19.99
N LYS A 8 -5.40 -4.22 20.22
CA LYS A 8 -6.56 -3.64 19.54
C LYS A 8 -6.75 -2.16 19.85
N VAL A 9 -6.57 -1.76 21.11
CA VAL A 9 -6.63 -0.36 21.54
C VAL A 9 -5.50 0.47 20.91
N CYS A 10 -4.28 -0.05 20.87
CA CYS A 10 -3.15 0.62 20.21
C CYS A 10 -3.37 0.77 18.70
N LEU A 11 -3.92 -0.26 18.04
CA LEU A 11 -4.28 -0.22 16.62
C LEU A 11 -5.38 0.82 16.37
N ASP A 12 -6.42 0.87 17.20
CA ASP A 12 -7.48 1.87 17.09
C ASP A 12 -6.96 3.29 17.31
N ILE A 13 -5.98 3.50 18.21
CA ILE A 13 -5.32 4.80 18.42
C ILE A 13 -4.47 5.19 17.20
N ALA A 14 -3.68 4.27 16.65
CA ALA A 14 -2.87 4.52 15.47
C ALA A 14 -3.74 4.84 14.25
N VAL A 15 -4.85 4.11 14.11
CA VAL A 15 -5.90 4.36 13.12
C VAL A 15 -6.51 5.75 13.31
N ASP A 16 -6.90 6.12 14.52
CA ASP A 16 -7.46 7.44 14.81
C ASP A 16 -6.45 8.56 14.53
N HIS A 17 -5.16 8.37 14.83
CA HIS A 17 -4.10 9.33 14.50
C HIS A 17 -3.92 9.47 12.99
N ARG A 18 -3.87 8.36 12.25
CA ARG A 18 -3.72 8.40 10.80
C ARG A 18 -4.93 9.05 10.13
N ILE A 19 -6.13 8.78 10.62
CA ILE A 19 -7.37 9.44 10.18
C ILE A 19 -7.32 10.95 10.46
N ARG A 20 -6.78 11.38 11.61
CA ARG A 20 -6.59 12.82 11.88
C ARG A 20 -5.56 13.47 10.95
N LEU A 21 -4.50 12.75 10.59
CA LEU A 21 -3.50 13.23 9.63
C LEU A 21 -4.06 13.33 8.21
N LEU A 22 -4.84 12.34 7.80
CA LEU A 22 -5.50 12.32 6.48
C LEU A 22 -6.62 13.35 6.38
N PHE A 23 -7.34 13.62 7.47
CA PHE A 23 -8.54 14.45 7.46
C PHE A 23 -8.39 15.66 8.39
N LYS A 24 -7.68 16.69 7.92
CA LYS A 24 -7.64 18.00 8.59
C LYS A 24 -9.07 18.45 8.94
N PRO A 25 -9.31 18.94 10.18
CA PRO A 25 -10.64 19.42 10.54
C PRO A 25 -10.97 20.68 9.75
N VAL A 26 -12.10 20.68 9.03
CA VAL A 26 -12.72 21.89 8.50
C VAL A 26 -13.49 22.53 9.67
N SER A 27 -13.24 23.81 9.91
CA SER A 27 -13.84 24.56 11.02
C SER A 27 -15.35 24.77 10.80
N ALA A 28 -16.18 24.05 11.57
CA ALA A 28 -17.60 24.37 11.71
C ALA A 28 -18.03 24.27 13.18
N ASN A 29 -18.85 25.25 13.60
CA ASN A 29 -19.10 25.67 14.98
C ASN A 29 -19.99 24.73 15.80
N SER A 30 -19.48 23.58 16.23
CA SER A 30 -20.05 22.83 17.37
C SER A 30 -18.95 22.17 18.19
N THR A 31 -18.94 22.46 19.49
CA THR A 31 -17.82 22.19 20.40
C THR A 31 -18.11 20.92 21.22
N GLU A 32 -17.58 19.75 20.83
CA GLU A 32 -17.52 18.58 21.71
C GLU A 32 -16.09 18.44 22.27
N HIS A 33 -15.95 18.35 23.59
CA HIS A 33 -14.66 18.19 24.26
C HIS A 33 -14.09 16.77 24.09
N SER A 34 -12.79 16.66 23.82
CA SER A 34 -12.11 15.36 23.70
C SER A 34 -11.90 14.70 25.07
N ASN A 35 -12.69 13.66 25.39
CA ASN A 35 -12.62 12.91 26.66
C ASN A 35 -11.36 12.04 26.88
N HIS A 36 -10.31 12.20 26.07
CA HIS A 36 -9.10 11.37 26.13
C HIS A 36 -8.33 11.50 27.45
N VAL A 37 -8.21 12.71 28.01
CA VAL A 37 -7.59 12.97 29.32
C VAL A 37 -8.41 12.29 30.42
N SER A 38 -9.73 12.42 30.36
CA SER A 38 -10.66 11.74 31.28
C SER A 38 -10.55 10.21 31.19
N ARG A 39 -10.38 9.65 29.99
CA ARG A 39 -10.14 8.20 29.79
C ARG A 39 -8.79 7.75 30.33
N ILE A 40 -7.72 8.54 30.16
CA ILE A 40 -6.39 8.24 30.70
C ILE A 40 -6.45 8.22 32.23
N LYS A 41 -7.13 9.20 32.85
CA LYS A 41 -7.33 9.25 34.30
C LYS A 41 -8.11 8.05 34.82
N SER A 42 -9.26 7.77 34.23
CA SER A 42 -10.10 6.62 34.59
C SER A 42 -9.36 5.29 34.43
N ARG A 43 -8.59 5.14 33.34
CA ARG A 43 -7.80 3.92 33.11
C ARG A 43 -6.66 3.79 34.12
N GLY A 44 -5.97 4.88 34.44
CA GLY A 44 -4.93 4.92 35.46
C GLY A 44 -5.45 4.46 36.84
N LEU A 45 -6.64 4.94 37.22
CA LEU A 45 -7.33 4.50 38.44
C LEU A 45 -7.66 3.01 38.41
N SER A 46 -8.21 2.52 37.29
CA SER A 46 -8.52 1.09 37.14
C SER A 46 -7.29 0.18 37.22
N LEU A 47 -6.12 0.72 36.83
CA LEU A 47 -4.82 0.04 36.91
C LEU A 47 -4.11 0.25 38.25
N LYS A 48 -4.80 0.84 39.25
CA LYS A 48 -4.26 1.16 40.58
C LYS A 48 -2.94 1.94 40.54
N ARG A 49 -2.77 2.80 39.52
CA ARG A 49 -1.60 3.67 39.41
C ARG A 49 -1.69 4.80 40.41
N SER A 50 -0.52 5.32 40.82
CA SER A 50 -0.49 6.44 41.75
C SER A 50 -1.10 7.68 41.10
N TYR A 51 -1.75 8.54 41.90
CA TYR A 51 -2.28 9.81 41.40
C TYR A 51 -1.21 10.67 40.73
N HIS A 52 0.05 10.54 41.17
CA HIS A 52 1.18 11.24 40.57
C HIS A 52 1.47 10.75 39.15
N GLU A 53 1.61 9.45 38.92
CA GLU A 53 1.80 8.86 37.58
C GLU A 53 0.64 9.19 36.64
N ILE A 54 -0.60 9.11 37.15
CA ILE A 54 -1.80 9.46 36.38
C ILE A 54 -1.75 10.94 35.97
N GLY A 55 -1.36 11.82 36.89
CA GLY A 55 -1.25 13.25 36.64
C GLY A 55 -0.16 13.59 35.61
N VAL A 56 1.01 12.96 35.71
CA VAL A 56 2.11 13.13 34.74
C VAL A 56 1.68 12.63 33.36
N THR A 57 1.10 11.44 33.28
CA THR A 57 0.64 10.84 32.01
C THR A 57 -0.45 11.68 31.35
N ALA A 58 -1.40 12.20 32.14
CA ALA A 58 -2.44 13.10 31.66
C ALA A 58 -1.87 14.44 31.15
N LYS A 59 -0.85 14.99 31.81
CA LYS A 59 -0.15 16.21 31.36
C LYS A 59 0.62 15.97 30.06
N LEU A 60 1.31 14.83 29.95
CA LEU A 60 2.03 14.44 28.73
C LEU A 60 1.09 14.20 27.53
N ALA A 61 -0.16 13.81 27.79
CA ALA A 61 -1.18 13.65 26.76
C ALA A 61 -1.70 14.99 26.18
N GLY A 62 -1.34 16.12 26.79
CA GLY A 62 -1.76 17.46 26.39
C GLY A 62 -3.15 17.87 26.90
N PRO A 63 -3.53 19.15 26.70
CA PRO A 63 -4.82 19.67 27.14
C PRO A 63 -5.99 19.04 26.38
N GLU A 64 -7.18 19.07 26.98
CA GLU A 64 -8.40 18.68 26.29
C GLU A 64 -8.63 19.61 25.09
N ILE A 65 -8.44 19.06 23.89
CA ILE A 65 -8.65 19.80 22.66
C ILE A 65 -10.16 20.01 22.50
N SER A 66 -10.59 21.27 22.56
CA SER A 66 -11.90 21.74 22.10
C SER A 66 -11.99 21.48 20.59
N ARG A 67 -12.90 20.59 20.17
CA ARG A 67 -13.07 20.23 18.77
C ARG A 67 -14.30 20.93 18.20
N ASN A 68 -14.09 21.74 17.15
CA ASN A 68 -15.13 22.03 16.16
C ASN A 68 -15.21 20.85 15.20
N SER A 69 -16.17 19.91 15.36
CA SER A 69 -16.30 18.76 14.44
C SER A 69 -17.48 17.83 14.80
N THR A 70 -18.73 18.21 14.56
CA THR A 70 -19.68 17.19 14.09
C THR A 70 -19.43 16.96 12.61
N LYS A 71 -18.46 16.10 12.29
CA LYS A 71 -18.33 15.58 10.92
C LYS A 71 -19.48 14.63 10.68
N TYR A 72 -20.23 14.89 9.63
CA TYR A 72 -21.34 14.01 9.21
C TYR A 72 -20.84 13.09 8.09
N LEU A 73 -21.64 12.09 7.72
CA LEU A 73 -21.28 11.17 6.64
C LEU A 73 -20.88 11.83 5.32
N PRO A 74 -21.47 12.97 4.90
CA PRO A 74 -21.07 13.67 3.67
C PRO A 74 -19.58 14.02 3.62
N ASP A 75 -18.98 14.48 4.73
CA ASP A 75 -17.57 14.86 4.76
C ASP A 75 -16.67 13.66 4.44
N TYR A 76 -17.03 12.49 4.97
CA TYR A 76 -16.30 11.24 4.73
C TYR A 76 -16.61 10.64 3.36
N GLN A 77 -17.83 10.85 2.83
CA GLN A 77 -18.18 10.37 1.49
C GLN A 77 -17.33 11.06 0.42
N VAL A 78 -17.12 12.38 0.51
CA VAL A 78 -16.24 13.10 -0.44
C VAL A 78 -14.83 12.52 -0.41
N LEU A 79 -14.27 12.36 0.79
CA LEU A 79 -12.95 11.77 0.99
C LEU A 79 -12.86 10.35 0.45
N TYR A 80 -13.93 9.56 0.61
CA TYR A 80 -14.00 8.20 0.12
C TYR A 80 -14.01 8.15 -1.40
N SER A 81 -14.83 8.98 -2.05
CA SER A 81 -14.85 9.09 -3.51
C SER A 81 -13.49 9.52 -4.07
N ASP A 82 -12.83 10.49 -3.44
CA ASP A 82 -11.46 10.89 -3.80
C ASP A 82 -10.46 9.75 -3.62
N ALA A 83 -10.57 8.98 -2.53
CA ALA A 83 -9.72 7.82 -2.30
C ALA A 83 -9.91 6.78 -3.40
N LEU A 84 -11.15 6.48 -3.81
CA LEU A 84 -11.45 5.55 -4.90
C LEU A 84 -10.90 6.03 -6.25
N LEU A 85 -11.00 7.33 -6.56
CA LEU A 85 -10.43 7.90 -7.78
C LEU A 85 -8.91 7.77 -7.81
N ASN A 86 -8.25 8.09 -6.70
CA ASN A 86 -6.81 7.94 -6.56
C ASN A 86 -6.37 6.48 -6.70
N LEU A 87 -7.15 5.55 -6.16
CA LEU A 87 -6.92 4.12 -6.25
C LEU A 87 -7.10 3.63 -7.69
N LEU A 88 -8.13 4.11 -8.38
CA LEU A 88 -8.37 3.80 -9.78
C LEU A 88 -7.23 4.31 -10.67
N GLN A 89 -6.78 5.54 -10.48
CA GLN A 89 -5.65 6.12 -11.21
C GLN A 89 -4.37 5.31 -10.99
N ALA A 90 -4.05 4.98 -9.73
CA ALA A 90 -2.90 4.14 -9.41
C ALA A 90 -3.04 2.73 -10.00
N SER A 91 -4.25 2.17 -10.00
CA SER A 91 -4.50 0.87 -10.60
C SER A 91 -4.32 0.92 -12.11
N ALA A 92 -4.66 2.02 -12.79
CA ALA A 92 -4.59 2.15 -14.24
C ALA A 92 -3.16 2.19 -14.81
N GLU A 93 -2.13 2.20 -13.96
CA GLU A 93 -0.72 2.11 -14.37
C GLU A 93 -0.48 0.83 -15.19
N PRO A 94 -0.17 0.94 -16.50
CA PRO A 94 -0.10 -0.23 -17.39
C PRO A 94 0.93 -1.26 -16.94
N MET A 95 1.99 -0.80 -16.26
CA MET A 95 3.06 -1.63 -15.73
C MET A 95 2.60 -2.57 -14.61
N LEU A 96 1.57 -2.21 -13.84
CA LEU A 96 1.01 -3.08 -12.79
C LEU A 96 0.24 -4.28 -13.36
N PHE A 97 -0.20 -4.18 -14.62
CA PHE A 97 -0.87 -5.26 -15.34
C PHE A 97 0.03 -5.99 -16.35
N ASP A 98 1.31 -5.60 -16.46
CA ASP A 98 2.27 -6.29 -17.31
C ASP A 98 2.97 -7.42 -16.55
N SER A 99 2.39 -8.62 -16.65
CA SER A 99 3.00 -9.83 -16.07
C SER A 99 4.43 -10.13 -16.55
N ARG A 100 4.83 -9.64 -17.73
CA ARG A 100 6.18 -9.86 -18.25
C ARG A 100 7.23 -9.08 -17.45
N LEU A 101 6.83 -7.94 -16.87
CA LEU A 101 7.70 -7.15 -15.98
C LEU A 101 7.94 -7.86 -14.65
N VAL A 102 6.94 -8.58 -14.13
CA VAL A 102 7.05 -9.37 -12.89
C VAL A 102 8.14 -10.44 -13.03
N GLU A 103 8.16 -11.13 -14.17
CA GLU A 103 9.09 -12.24 -14.42
C GLU A 103 10.49 -11.76 -14.84
N LYS A 104 10.57 -10.82 -15.78
CA LYS A 104 11.86 -10.39 -16.37
C LYS A 104 12.62 -9.40 -15.50
N SER A 105 11.91 -8.60 -14.70
CA SER A 105 12.48 -7.46 -13.98
C SER A 105 11.77 -7.25 -12.64
N PRO A 106 11.85 -8.21 -11.69
CA PRO A 106 11.13 -8.12 -10.41
C PRO A 106 11.53 -6.91 -9.56
N GLY A 107 12.76 -6.40 -9.69
CA GLY A 107 13.17 -5.13 -9.07
C GLY A 107 12.42 -3.92 -9.61
N VAL A 108 12.26 -3.84 -10.94
CA VAL A 108 11.46 -2.77 -11.57
C VAL A 108 10.00 -2.87 -11.14
N PHE A 109 9.43 -4.08 -11.12
CA PHE A 109 8.06 -4.28 -10.65
C PHE A 109 7.88 -3.89 -9.18
N TYR A 110 8.85 -4.22 -8.30
CA TYR A 110 8.84 -3.81 -6.91
C TYR A 110 8.81 -2.28 -6.76
N GLU A 111 9.71 -1.57 -7.45
CA GLU A 111 9.75 -0.10 -7.41
C GLU A 111 8.49 0.54 -8.00
N THR A 112 7.95 -0.02 -9.09
CA THR A 112 6.67 0.44 -9.67
C THR A 112 5.52 0.23 -8.67
N LEU A 113 5.43 -0.94 -8.03
CA LEU A 113 4.39 -1.22 -7.04
C LEU A 113 4.53 -0.33 -5.80
N LEU A 114 5.75 -0.13 -5.32
CA LEU A 114 6.04 0.72 -4.17
C LEU A 114 5.68 2.18 -4.46
N SER A 115 6.12 2.71 -5.59
CA SER A 115 5.84 4.09 -6.01
C SER A 115 4.36 4.36 -6.29
N SER A 116 3.59 3.35 -6.72
CA SER A 116 2.13 3.48 -6.89
C SER A 116 1.39 3.78 -5.58
N CYS A 117 2.01 3.49 -4.43
CA CYS A 117 1.42 3.63 -3.10
C CYS A 117 0.05 2.92 -2.95
N LEU A 118 -0.17 1.84 -3.72
CA LEU A 118 -1.49 1.20 -3.81
C LEU A 118 -1.96 0.64 -2.47
N SER A 119 -1.07 0.05 -1.67
CA SER A 119 -1.39 -0.44 -0.33
C SER A 119 -1.86 0.67 0.60
N ALA A 120 -1.18 1.81 0.59
CA ALA A 120 -1.54 2.98 1.37
C ALA A 120 -2.90 3.55 0.95
N LYS A 121 -3.17 3.66 -0.34
CA LYS A 121 -4.47 4.12 -0.87
C LYS A 121 -5.62 3.19 -0.48
N CYS A 122 -5.42 1.87 -0.59
CA CYS A 122 -6.37 0.86 -0.11
C CYS A 122 -6.62 0.99 1.40
N ASN A 123 -5.56 1.18 2.17
CA ASN A 123 -5.68 1.38 3.61
C ASN A 123 -6.48 2.65 3.92
N ASP A 124 -6.19 3.77 3.26
CA ASP A 124 -6.90 5.03 3.46
C ASP A 124 -8.40 4.89 3.15
N ALA A 125 -8.78 4.23 2.05
CA ALA A 125 -10.17 3.89 1.75
C ALA A 125 -10.83 3.07 2.88
N SER A 126 -10.13 2.07 3.42
CA SER A 126 -10.63 1.28 4.55
C SER A 126 -10.80 2.12 5.82
N LEU A 127 -9.90 3.09 6.07
CA LEU A 127 -9.98 3.97 7.24
C LEU A 127 -11.17 4.91 7.15
N ILE A 128 -11.50 5.42 5.95
CA ILE A 128 -12.66 6.27 5.73
C ILE A 128 -13.95 5.50 5.98
N LEU A 129 -14.09 4.32 5.35
CA LEU A 129 -15.24 3.44 5.55
C LEU A 129 -15.41 3.02 7.02
N ARG A 130 -14.31 2.85 7.75
CA ARG A 130 -14.35 2.60 9.20
C ARG A 130 -14.98 3.77 9.96
N GLN A 131 -14.67 5.02 9.60
CA GLN A 131 -15.30 6.19 10.25
C GLN A 131 -16.76 6.34 9.86
N MET A 132 -17.09 6.15 8.58
CA MET A 132 -18.48 6.14 8.12
C MET A 132 -19.30 5.11 8.90
N SER A 133 -18.77 3.89 9.06
CA SER A 133 -19.43 2.82 9.82
C SER A 133 -19.57 3.15 11.32
N ARG A 134 -18.57 3.81 11.92
CA ARG A 134 -18.66 4.27 13.33
C ARG A 134 -19.76 5.32 13.51
N LEU A 135 -19.88 6.27 12.57
CA LEU A 135 -20.95 7.27 12.59
C LEU A 135 -22.33 6.65 12.39
N GLN A 136 -22.47 5.71 11.46
CA GLN A 136 -23.71 4.96 11.25
C GLN A 136 -24.17 4.24 12.52
N ARG A 137 -23.25 3.59 13.23
CA ARG A 137 -23.57 2.91 14.50
C ARG A 137 -23.91 3.85 15.65
N ARG A 138 -23.33 5.05 15.68
CA ARG A 138 -23.65 6.07 16.70
C ARG A 138 -25.07 6.60 16.52
N GLY A 139 -25.62 6.49 15.31
CA GLY A 139 -26.89 7.09 14.94
C GLY A 139 -26.77 8.61 14.76
N TRP A 140 -27.82 9.22 14.22
CA TRP A 140 -27.90 10.66 14.01
C TRP A 140 -29.34 11.15 14.17
N PRO A 141 -29.55 12.44 14.48
CA PRO A 141 -30.88 13.02 14.53
C PRO A 141 -31.59 12.98 13.17
N ASP A 142 -32.92 12.89 13.20
CA ASP A 142 -33.77 12.86 11.99
C ASP A 142 -33.56 14.09 11.08
N SER A 143 -33.23 15.24 11.67
CA SER A 143 -32.95 16.50 10.96
C SER A 143 -31.81 16.42 9.95
N VAL A 144 -30.88 15.47 10.13
CA VAL A 144 -29.73 15.24 9.24
C VAL A 144 -29.75 13.86 8.58
N ALA A 145 -30.78 13.05 8.84
CA ALA A 145 -30.87 11.68 8.33
C ALA A 145 -30.81 11.64 6.80
N TRP A 146 -31.58 12.49 6.13
CA TRP A 146 -31.59 12.58 4.66
C TRP A 146 -30.22 12.89 4.06
N LYS A 147 -29.38 13.71 4.72
CA LYS A 147 -28.01 14.02 4.25
C LYS A 147 -27.09 12.82 4.41
N ASN A 148 -27.18 12.14 5.54
CA ASN A 148 -26.36 10.98 5.87
C ASN A 148 -26.71 9.78 4.98
N GLU A 149 -27.99 9.54 4.74
CA GLU A 149 -28.47 8.51 3.82
C GLU A 149 -28.07 8.82 2.38
N ALA A 150 -28.16 10.08 1.94
CA ALA A 150 -27.67 10.49 0.63
C ALA A 150 -26.16 10.21 0.49
N ALA A 151 -25.36 10.54 1.50
CA ALA A 151 -23.93 10.24 1.49
C ALA A 151 -23.62 8.73 1.44
N ILE A 152 -24.41 7.87 2.08
CA ILE A 152 -24.26 6.41 1.96
C ILE A 152 -24.59 5.95 0.53
N ARG A 153 -25.67 6.47 -0.05
CA ARG A 153 -26.03 6.18 -1.45
C ARG A 153 -24.92 6.61 -2.41
N ASP A 154 -24.38 7.81 -2.25
CA ASP A 154 -23.31 8.34 -3.12
C ASP A 154 -22.01 7.53 -2.98
N ALA A 155 -21.70 7.06 -1.76
CA ALA A 155 -20.58 6.15 -1.52
C ALA A 155 -20.81 4.79 -2.19
N ALA A 156 -22.04 4.26 -2.19
CA ALA A 156 -22.40 3.04 -2.89
C ALA A 156 -22.20 3.18 -4.41
N VAL A 157 -22.69 4.27 -4.99
CA VAL A 157 -22.50 4.59 -6.42
C VAL A 157 -21.01 4.71 -6.77
N SER A 158 -20.24 5.43 -5.96
CA SER A 158 -18.79 5.57 -6.15
C SER A 158 -18.08 4.22 -6.10
N THR A 159 -18.50 3.33 -5.19
CA THR A 159 -17.95 1.97 -5.05
C THR A 159 -18.25 1.11 -6.27
N LEU A 160 -19.48 1.16 -6.79
CA LEU A 160 -19.86 0.46 -8.02
C LEU A 160 -19.06 0.95 -9.23
N GLN A 161 -18.97 2.27 -9.41
CA GLN A 161 -18.20 2.86 -10.50
C GLN A 161 -16.72 2.47 -10.44
N PHE A 162 -16.12 2.52 -9.25
CA PHE A 162 -14.76 2.04 -9.04
C PHE A 162 -14.62 0.58 -9.47
N ALA A 163 -15.50 -0.30 -8.99
CA ALA A 163 -15.43 -1.72 -9.30
C ALA A 163 -15.60 -2.01 -10.81
N GLU A 164 -16.58 -1.38 -11.45
CA GLU A 164 -16.81 -1.51 -12.89
C GLU A 164 -15.60 -1.04 -13.70
N ASN A 165 -15.01 0.10 -13.34
CA ASN A 165 -13.85 0.64 -14.03
C ASN A 165 -12.63 -0.27 -13.89
N VAL A 166 -12.36 -0.80 -12.69
CA VAL A 166 -11.29 -1.77 -12.46
C VAL A 166 -11.52 -3.05 -13.28
N LEU A 167 -12.75 -3.54 -13.35
CA LEU A 167 -13.07 -4.76 -14.08
C LEU A 167 -12.99 -4.60 -15.61
N ARG A 168 -13.20 -3.38 -16.13
CA ARG A 168 -13.02 -3.03 -17.55
C ARG A 168 -11.56 -2.98 -17.99
N ILE A 169 -10.60 -2.88 -17.07
CA ILE A 169 -9.18 -2.86 -17.43
C ILE A 169 -8.83 -4.19 -18.11
N PRO A 170 -8.29 -4.18 -19.35
CA PRO A 170 -7.98 -5.40 -20.10
C PRO A 170 -6.96 -6.27 -19.38
N GLU A 171 -7.31 -7.54 -19.21
CA GLU A 171 -6.41 -8.53 -18.64
C GLU A 171 -5.42 -8.96 -19.74
N LYS A 172 -4.19 -8.43 -19.69
CA LYS A 172 -3.12 -8.84 -20.62
C LYS A 172 -2.45 -10.16 -20.21
N SER A 173 -2.83 -10.74 -19.06
CA SER A 173 -2.26 -11.99 -18.54
C SER A 173 -3.09 -12.55 -17.37
N ASN A 174 -3.23 -13.87 -17.32
CA ASN A 174 -4.05 -14.59 -16.35
C ASN A 174 -3.37 -14.87 -14.98
N ASP A 175 -2.11 -14.47 -14.74
CA ASP A 175 -1.35 -15.01 -13.59
C ASP A 175 -0.57 -14.03 -12.69
N ALA A 176 -0.77 -12.72 -12.81
CA ALA A 176 -0.24 -11.80 -11.81
C ALA A 176 -1.10 -11.82 -10.53
N GLN A 177 -0.56 -12.35 -9.42
CA GLN A 177 -1.24 -12.42 -8.12
C GLN A 177 -1.86 -11.07 -7.68
N LEU A 178 -1.18 -9.96 -8.00
CA LEU A 178 -1.67 -8.61 -7.76
C LEU A 178 -2.98 -8.30 -8.51
N VAL A 179 -3.02 -8.61 -9.81
CA VAL A 179 -4.19 -8.38 -10.67
C VAL A 179 -5.39 -9.18 -10.18
N LYS A 180 -5.16 -10.46 -9.82
CA LYS A 180 -6.20 -11.30 -9.20
C LYS A 180 -6.72 -10.70 -7.90
N ALA A 181 -5.85 -10.16 -7.05
CA ALA A 181 -6.24 -9.53 -5.79
C ALA A 181 -7.07 -8.26 -6.02
N ILE A 182 -6.66 -7.39 -6.94
CA ILE A 182 -7.37 -6.15 -7.29
C ILE A 182 -8.76 -6.46 -7.87
N ARG A 183 -8.84 -7.38 -8.84
CA ARG A 183 -10.13 -7.77 -9.45
C ARG A 183 -11.05 -8.47 -8.45
N HIS A 184 -10.50 -9.31 -7.56
CA HIS A 184 -11.28 -9.89 -6.47
C HIS A 184 -11.89 -8.80 -5.58
N CYS A 185 -11.09 -7.82 -5.15
CA CYS A 185 -11.58 -6.69 -4.35
C CYS A 185 -12.71 -5.95 -5.08
N ALA A 186 -12.55 -5.68 -6.38
CA ALA A 186 -13.59 -5.03 -7.18
C ALA A 186 -14.90 -5.83 -7.21
N ARG A 187 -14.84 -7.14 -7.47
CA ARG A 187 -16.05 -8.00 -7.47
C ARG A 187 -16.73 -8.04 -6.10
N SER A 188 -15.97 -8.26 -5.03
CA SER A 188 -16.52 -8.26 -3.67
C SER A 188 -17.11 -6.90 -3.28
N CYS A 189 -16.52 -5.79 -3.75
CA CYS A 189 -17.11 -4.47 -3.57
C CYS A 189 -18.47 -4.32 -4.24
N GLN A 190 -18.71 -4.95 -5.40
CA GLN A 190 -20.04 -4.97 -6.04
C GLN A 190 -21.04 -5.78 -5.22
N GLU A 191 -20.64 -6.92 -4.66
CA GLU A 191 -21.48 -7.76 -3.80
C GLU A 191 -21.89 -7.03 -2.51
N HIS A 192 -21.04 -6.13 -2.00
CA HIS A 192 -21.33 -5.29 -0.83
C HIS A 192 -22.21 -4.07 -1.13
N VAL A 193 -22.64 -3.87 -2.37
CA VAL A 193 -23.62 -2.85 -2.73
C VAL A 193 -24.96 -3.52 -2.98
N VAL A 194 -25.89 -3.34 -2.04
CA VAL A 194 -27.27 -3.79 -2.20
C VAL A 194 -27.96 -2.86 -3.19
N THR A 195 -28.57 -3.43 -4.22
CA THR A 195 -29.37 -2.71 -5.21
C THR A 195 -30.84 -3.07 -5.04
N GLY A 196 -31.64 -2.12 -4.61
CA GLY A 196 -33.09 -2.22 -4.50
C GLY A 196 -33.81 -1.41 -5.57
N ARG A 197 -35.09 -1.73 -5.82
CA ARG A 197 -36.01 -0.84 -6.55
C ARG A 197 -37.10 -0.37 -5.59
N SER A 198 -36.92 0.81 -5.04
CA SER A 198 -37.96 1.53 -4.29
C SER A 198 -38.51 2.65 -5.18
N GLY A 199 -39.66 2.42 -5.79
CA GLY A 199 -40.31 3.38 -6.69
C GLY A 199 -39.54 3.63 -8.01
N ARG A 200 -39.37 4.91 -8.40
CA ARG A 200 -38.75 5.32 -9.68
C ARG A 200 -37.22 5.44 -9.64
N ARG A 201 -36.56 5.28 -8.48
CA ARG A 201 -35.10 5.41 -8.37
C ARG A 201 -34.48 4.11 -7.84
N PRO A 202 -33.34 3.67 -8.38
CA PRO A 202 -32.57 2.60 -7.77
C PRO A 202 -32.12 3.03 -6.38
N GLU A 203 -32.31 2.14 -5.41
CA GLU A 203 -31.88 2.34 -4.03
C GLU A 203 -30.56 1.60 -3.85
N TYR A 204 -29.52 2.32 -3.48
CA TYR A 204 -28.19 1.76 -3.28
C TYR A 204 -27.84 1.84 -1.80
N GLU A 205 -27.55 0.70 -1.19
CA GLU A 205 -27.03 0.67 0.17
C GLU A 205 -25.65 0.02 0.17
N LEU A 206 -24.68 0.67 0.83
CA LEU A 206 -23.32 0.18 0.94
C LEU A 206 -23.14 -0.53 2.28
N ASP A 207 -22.75 -1.80 2.24
CA ASP A 207 -22.21 -2.48 3.42
C ASP A 207 -20.81 -1.91 3.74
N LEU A 208 -20.80 -0.82 4.51
CA LEU A 208 -19.58 -0.13 4.93
C LEU A 208 -18.59 -1.06 5.64
N ARG A 209 -19.07 -2.11 6.31
CA ARG A 209 -18.19 -3.02 7.05
C ARG A 209 -17.53 -4.03 6.11
N GLY A 210 -18.31 -4.64 5.23
CA GLY A 210 -17.82 -5.57 4.22
C GLY A 210 -16.84 -4.91 3.27
N THR A 211 -17.23 -3.78 2.67
CA THR A 211 -16.37 -3.02 1.75
C THR A 211 -15.06 -2.58 2.40
N ARG A 212 -15.11 -2.12 3.67
CA ARG A 212 -13.91 -1.79 4.45
C ARG A 212 -12.94 -2.97 4.52
N ASP A 213 -13.46 -4.15 4.85
CA ASP A 213 -12.65 -5.33 5.07
C ASP A 213 -12.02 -5.82 3.75
N GLU A 214 -12.69 -5.64 2.63
CA GLU A 214 -12.11 -5.92 1.30
C GLU A 214 -10.94 -4.99 0.96
N PHE A 215 -11.07 -3.69 1.17
CA PHE A 215 -9.95 -2.75 0.96
C PHE A 215 -8.76 -3.05 1.90
N LEU A 216 -9.02 -3.40 3.15
CA LEU A 216 -7.98 -3.76 4.09
C LEU A 216 -7.27 -5.08 3.72
N LYS A 217 -8.04 -6.09 3.26
CA LYS A 217 -7.48 -7.34 2.72
C LYS A 217 -6.60 -7.07 1.50
N LEU A 218 -7.05 -6.21 0.59
CA LEU A 218 -6.26 -5.82 -0.58
C LEU A 218 -4.96 -5.12 -0.17
N ALA A 219 -5.02 -4.15 0.75
CA ALA A 219 -3.83 -3.48 1.28
C ALA A 219 -2.82 -4.49 1.85
N THR A 220 -3.30 -5.43 2.68
CA THR A 220 -2.46 -6.46 3.31
C THR A 220 -1.82 -7.40 2.27
N LYS A 221 -2.58 -7.78 1.23
CA LYS A 221 -2.05 -8.60 0.14
C LYS A 221 -0.96 -7.88 -0.65
N ILE A 222 -1.11 -6.57 -0.90
CA ILE A 222 -0.09 -5.78 -1.59
C ILE A 222 1.20 -5.69 -0.75
N GLU A 223 1.09 -5.44 0.55
CA GLU A 223 2.24 -5.42 1.46
C GLU A 223 2.97 -6.78 1.50
N ALA A 224 2.21 -7.89 1.53
CA ALA A 224 2.78 -9.23 1.48
C ALA A 224 3.53 -9.50 0.16
N LEU A 225 2.98 -9.02 -0.97
CA LEU A 225 3.65 -9.11 -2.27
C LEU A 225 4.95 -8.30 -2.28
N LEU A 226 4.93 -7.04 -1.80
CA LEU A 226 6.12 -6.20 -1.69
C LEU A 226 7.22 -6.88 -0.86
N LEU A 227 6.87 -7.48 0.27
CA LEU A 227 7.80 -8.22 1.10
C LEU A 227 8.40 -9.44 0.37
N ASP A 228 7.58 -10.23 -0.33
CA ASP A 228 8.06 -11.39 -1.09
C ASP A 228 9.03 -10.96 -2.22
N PHE A 229 8.74 -9.88 -2.93
CA PHE A 229 9.65 -9.34 -3.95
C PHE A 229 10.97 -8.84 -3.35
N LEU A 230 10.92 -8.15 -2.21
CA LEU A 230 12.12 -7.69 -1.50
C LEU A 230 13.01 -8.86 -1.08
N LEU A 231 12.43 -9.88 -0.43
CA LEU A 231 13.17 -11.08 -0.02
C LEU A 231 13.76 -11.85 -1.20
N ARG A 232 13.07 -11.89 -2.34
CA ARG A 232 13.59 -12.50 -3.58
C ARG A 232 14.76 -11.71 -4.16
N ASN A 233 14.71 -10.38 -4.11
CA ASN A 233 15.79 -9.52 -4.59
C ASN A 233 17.03 -9.64 -3.71
N GLU A 234 16.89 -9.63 -2.38
CA GLU A 234 18.00 -9.82 -1.44
C GLU A 234 18.70 -11.18 -1.63
N LYS A 235 17.92 -12.26 -1.81
CA LYS A 235 18.48 -13.60 -2.09
C LYS A 235 19.26 -13.65 -3.42
N LYS A 236 18.83 -12.91 -4.43
CA LYS A 236 19.56 -12.81 -5.71
C LYS A 236 20.86 -12.03 -5.54
N ALA A 237 20.83 -10.91 -4.81
CA ALA A 237 22.02 -10.12 -4.51
C ALA A 237 23.07 -10.94 -3.76
N LEU A 238 22.68 -11.65 -2.70
CA LEU A 238 23.58 -12.55 -1.95
C LEU A 238 24.22 -13.62 -2.86
N ARG A 239 23.43 -14.28 -3.70
CA ARG A 239 23.96 -15.30 -4.63
C ARG A 239 24.96 -14.72 -5.63
N GLN A 240 24.75 -13.48 -6.05
CA GLN A 240 25.63 -12.80 -6.99
C GLN A 240 26.93 -12.34 -6.31
N GLU A 241 26.86 -11.88 -5.07
CA GLU A 241 28.02 -11.59 -4.23
C GLU A 241 28.84 -12.86 -3.92
N ASP A 242 28.18 -13.99 -3.64
CA ASP A 242 28.85 -15.29 -3.45
C ASP A 242 29.56 -15.74 -4.73
N LEU A 243 28.94 -15.53 -5.90
CA LEU A 243 29.51 -15.86 -7.19
C LEU A 243 30.75 -15.01 -7.48
N LEU A 244 30.68 -13.70 -7.22
CA LEU A 244 31.79 -12.77 -7.39
C LEU A 244 32.92 -13.05 -6.39
N SER A 245 32.59 -13.35 -5.14
CA SER A 245 33.54 -13.74 -4.10
C SER A 245 34.25 -15.05 -4.45
N SER A 246 33.52 -16.02 -5.02
CA SER A 246 34.09 -17.27 -5.54
C SER A 246 35.02 -17.05 -6.74
N MET A 247 34.66 -16.15 -7.66
CA MET A 247 35.52 -15.76 -8.78
C MET A 247 36.79 -15.05 -8.31
N MET A 248 36.68 -14.13 -7.35
CA MET A 248 37.82 -13.44 -6.76
C MET A 248 38.72 -14.38 -5.95
N GLY A 249 38.15 -15.34 -5.20
CA GLY A 249 38.91 -16.37 -4.49
C GLY A 249 39.73 -17.27 -5.42
N LYS A 250 39.25 -17.50 -6.65
CA LYS A 250 39.98 -18.22 -7.71
C LYS A 250 41.03 -17.36 -8.44
N MET A 251 40.95 -16.03 -8.32
CA MET A 251 41.91 -15.08 -8.89
C MET A 251 43.08 -14.76 -7.96
N ASN A 252 43.07 -15.24 -6.71
CA ASN A 252 44.23 -15.17 -5.83
C ASN A 252 45.34 -16.11 -6.35
N LEU A 253 46.23 -15.47 -7.10
CA LEU A 253 47.50 -15.92 -7.65
C LEU A 253 48.15 -17.05 -6.86
N GLY A 254 48.09 -18.26 -7.40
CA GLY A 254 49.12 -19.27 -7.12
C GLY A 254 50.48 -18.71 -7.61
N PRO A 255 51.58 -18.93 -6.87
CA PRO A 255 52.88 -18.37 -7.25
C PRO A 255 53.27 -18.90 -8.62
N ALA A 256 53.57 -18.00 -9.56
CA ALA A 256 54.07 -18.35 -10.87
C ALA A 256 55.34 -19.19 -10.70
N ALA A 257 55.24 -20.49 -10.98
CA ALA A 257 56.39 -21.38 -11.00
C ALA A 257 57.28 -20.93 -12.17
N VAL A 258 58.42 -20.33 -11.85
CA VAL A 258 59.46 -19.97 -12.80
C VAL A 258 60.07 -21.27 -13.35
N SER A 259 59.57 -21.75 -14.49
CA SER A 259 60.24 -22.79 -15.25
C SER A 259 61.46 -22.17 -15.95
N LYS A 260 62.65 -22.51 -15.44
CA LYS A 260 63.91 -22.28 -16.14
C LYS A 260 63.96 -23.22 -17.35
N THR A 261 63.69 -22.71 -18.54
CA THR A 261 64.07 -23.38 -19.80
C THR A 261 65.39 -22.78 -20.31
N PRO A 262 66.34 -23.61 -20.79
CA PRO A 262 67.61 -23.11 -21.32
C PRO A 262 67.41 -22.51 -22.71
N VAL A 263 68.15 -21.44 -22.97
CA VAL A 263 68.25 -20.75 -24.26
C VAL A 263 68.82 -21.69 -25.32
N SER A 264 68.19 -21.72 -26.49
CA SER A 264 68.76 -22.25 -27.74
C SER A 264 68.41 -21.32 -28.91
N PRO A 265 69.25 -21.26 -29.96
CA PRO A 265 69.50 -20.03 -30.70
C PRO A 265 68.46 -19.72 -31.80
N LEU A 266 68.41 -18.44 -32.17
CA LEU A 266 67.59 -17.82 -33.22
C LEU A 266 67.64 -18.58 -34.57
N PRO A 267 66.48 -18.80 -35.23
CA PRO A 267 66.46 -19.16 -36.64
C PRO A 267 66.58 -17.91 -37.54
N ALA A 268 67.24 -18.09 -38.67
CA ALA A 268 67.50 -17.10 -39.73
C ALA A 268 66.20 -16.50 -40.33
N PRO A 269 66.25 -15.29 -40.90
CA PRO A 269 65.05 -14.60 -41.40
C PRO A 269 64.49 -15.30 -42.65
N ALA A 270 63.19 -15.64 -42.60
CA ALA A 270 62.45 -16.19 -43.72
C ALA A 270 62.18 -15.13 -44.81
N GLU A 271 62.37 -15.55 -46.06
CA GLU A 271 62.15 -14.78 -47.28
C GLU A 271 60.71 -14.25 -47.38
N LYS A 272 60.57 -13.01 -47.88
CA LYS A 272 59.26 -12.38 -48.11
C LYS A 272 58.54 -13.01 -49.32
N PRO A 273 57.26 -13.39 -49.20
CA PRO A 273 56.47 -13.90 -50.32
C PRO A 273 56.26 -12.90 -51.48
N ARG A 274 56.38 -13.41 -52.71
CA ARG A 274 56.44 -12.71 -54.01
C ARG A 274 55.16 -12.05 -54.54
N TRP A 275 54.13 -11.80 -53.74
CA TRP A 275 52.86 -11.20 -54.23
C TRP A 275 52.71 -9.68 -53.99
N TRP A 276 53.79 -9.00 -53.58
CA TRP A 276 53.87 -7.53 -53.47
C TRP A 276 54.22 -6.79 -54.78
N ARG A 277 53.91 -7.36 -55.96
CA ARG A 277 54.07 -6.65 -57.25
C ARG A 277 52.85 -6.81 -58.15
N ARG A 278 52.04 -5.75 -58.17
CA ARG A 278 50.97 -5.31 -59.13
C ARG A 278 49.69 -4.99 -58.35
N GLY A 279 49.12 -3.79 -58.36
CA GLY A 279 49.46 -2.55 -59.04
C GLY A 279 48.60 -1.40 -58.49
N ARG A 280 49.15 -0.18 -58.51
CA ARG A 280 48.43 1.09 -58.48
C ARG A 280 49.08 2.02 -59.50
N ARG A 281 48.43 2.14 -60.65
CA ARG A 281 48.48 3.19 -61.69
C ARG A 281 47.21 2.94 -62.49
N SER A 282 46.26 3.84 -62.70
CA SER A 282 46.07 5.24 -62.34
C SER A 282 44.57 5.46 -62.18
#